data_AF-A0A3M2C542-F1
#
_entry.id   AF-A0A3M2C542-F1
#
_cell.length_a   1.000
_cell.length_b   1.000
_cell.length_c   1.000
_cell.angle_alpha   90.00
_cell.angle_beta   90.00
_cell.angle_gamma   90.00
#
_symmetry.space_group_name_H-M   'P 1'
#
loop_
_entity.id
_entity.type
_entity.pdbx_description
1 polymer ?
#
loop_
_entity_poly.entity_id
_entity_poly.type
_entity_poly.pdbx_seq_one_letter_code
_entity_poly.pdbx_strand_id
1 'polypeptide(L)'
;MSIAAVALLAEVTPLAAQQPRPFDPSWPAVAMLAAGGEEPAPPPLPIFGEAIGVEVINLDVYVTDKSGRPVSGLSREDFELRVDGRPVEIT
;
A
#
# COMPACT_ATOMS: atom_id res chain seq x y z
N MET A 1 1.85 -25.99 5.87
CA MET A 1 1.44 -25.30 7.12
C MET A 1 0.37 -24.30 6.75
N SER A 2 -0.89 -24.66 7.02
CA SER A 2 -2.05 -23.78 6.89
C SER A 2 -2.00 -22.67 7.93
N ILE A 3 -2.51 -21.49 7.59
CA ILE A 3 -3.81 -20.98 8.07
C ILE A 3 -4.28 -19.92 7.06
N ALA A 4 -5.47 -20.14 6.52
CA ALA A 4 -6.17 -19.21 5.64
C ALA A 4 -6.77 -18.07 6.47
N ALA A 5 -6.50 -16.82 6.09
CA ALA A 5 -7.27 -15.69 6.56
C ALA A 5 -8.38 -15.42 5.55
N VAL A 6 -9.57 -15.92 5.86
CA VAL A 6 -10.82 -15.57 5.17
C VAL A 6 -11.15 -14.13 5.55
N ALA A 7 -10.81 -13.18 4.69
CA ALA A 7 -11.32 -11.82 4.79
C ALA A 7 -12.78 -11.82 4.32
N LEU A 8 -13.69 -11.91 5.28
CA LEU A 8 -15.12 -11.73 5.08
C LEU A 8 -15.34 -10.27 4.61
N LEU A 9 -15.61 -10.08 3.33
CA LEU A 9 -16.18 -8.84 2.80
C LEU A 9 -17.60 -8.72 3.36
N ALA A 10 -17.74 -8.08 4.51
CA ALA A 10 -19.03 -7.60 4.97
C ALA A 10 -19.43 -6.44 4.05
N GLU A 11 -20.40 -6.69 3.18
CA GLU A 11 -21.11 -5.61 2.49
C GLU A 11 -21.82 -4.76 3.54
N VAL A 12 -21.20 -3.65 3.93
CA VAL A 12 -21.88 -2.58 4.64
C VAL A 12 -22.76 -1.87 3.62
N THR A 13 -23.97 -2.39 3.42
CA THR A 13 -25.02 -1.67 2.73
C THR A 13 -25.35 -0.44 3.59
N PRO A 14 -25.14 0.80 3.10
CA PRO A 14 -25.52 1.96 3.88
C PRO A 14 -27.04 1.97 4.01
N LEU A 15 -27.54 2.03 5.24
CA LEU A 15 -28.95 2.11 5.63
C LEU A 15 -29.62 3.46 5.22
N ALA A 16 -29.15 4.07 4.13
CA ALA A 16 -29.55 5.40 3.66
C ALA A 16 -31.00 5.48 3.09
N ALA A 17 -31.86 4.52 3.43
CA ALA A 17 -33.28 4.57 3.08
C ALA A 17 -34.18 4.13 4.24
N GLN A 18 -33.81 4.41 5.49
CA GLN A 18 -34.78 4.46 6.57
C GLN A 18 -35.59 5.77 6.43
N GLN A 19 -36.57 5.76 5.53
CA GLN A 19 -37.51 6.86 5.37
C GLN A 19 -38.18 7.12 6.73
N PRO A 20 -38.17 8.36 7.25
CA PRO A 20 -38.78 8.66 8.54
C PRO A 20 -40.25 8.28 8.44
N ARG A 21 -40.72 7.40 9.34
CA ARG A 21 -42.16 7.11 9.42
C ARG A 21 -42.89 8.44 9.67
N PRO A 22 -44.03 8.70 9.01
CA PRO A 22 -44.85 9.85 9.37
C PRO A 22 -45.15 9.80 10.87
N PHE A 23 -44.88 10.91 11.54
CA PHE A 23 -45.06 11.11 12.97
C PHE A 23 -46.54 10.90 13.34
N ASP A 24 -46.83 9.93 14.22
CA ASP A 24 -48.17 9.72 14.77
C ASP A 24 -48.38 10.73 15.92
N PRO A 25 -49.37 11.65 15.82
CA PRO A 25 -49.53 12.75 16.78
C PRO A 25 -50.15 12.33 18.12
N SER A 26 -50.40 11.04 18.37
CA SER A 26 -51.05 10.55 19.59
C SER A 26 -50.12 10.13 20.74
N TRP A 27 -48.80 10.27 20.58
CA TRP A 27 -47.82 9.91 21.63
C TRP A 27 -47.41 11.13 22.49
N PRO A 28 -47.33 11.02 23.84
CA PRO A 28 -46.81 12.10 24.67
C PRO A 28 -45.30 12.24 24.49
N ALA A 29 -44.87 13.38 23.92
CA ALA A 29 -43.48 13.71 23.66
C ALA A 29 -42.62 13.61 24.94
N VAL A 30 -41.83 12.53 25.05
CA VAL A 30 -40.65 12.54 25.92
C VAL A 30 -39.53 13.21 25.12
N ALA A 31 -39.55 14.54 25.13
CA ALA A 31 -38.40 15.34 24.76
C ALA A 31 -37.33 15.16 25.85
N MET A 32 -36.57 14.07 25.80
CA MET A 32 -35.37 13.94 26.62
C MET A 32 -34.26 13.25 25.85
N LEU A 33 -33.16 14.01 25.73
CA LEU A 33 -31.82 13.62 25.30
C LEU A 33 -31.63 13.42 23.79
N ALA A 34 -31.78 14.51 23.04
CA ALA A 34 -30.78 14.82 22.01
C ALA A 34 -29.44 15.17 22.70
N ALA A 35 -28.84 14.19 23.36
CA ALA A 35 -27.44 14.23 23.73
C ALA A 35 -26.73 13.30 22.76
N GLY A 36 -26.53 13.79 21.53
CA GLY A 36 -25.49 13.27 20.65
C GLY A 36 -24.17 13.56 21.32
N GLY A 37 -23.75 12.69 22.24
CA GLY A 37 -22.37 12.62 22.68
C GLY A 37 -21.58 12.11 21.49
N GLU A 38 -20.89 13.02 20.81
CA GLU A 38 -19.81 12.65 19.91
C GLU A 38 -18.74 12.02 20.79
N GLU A 39 -18.73 10.68 20.89
CA GLU A 39 -17.69 9.98 21.60
C GLU A 39 -16.37 10.32 20.90
N PRO A 40 -15.38 10.89 21.62
CA PRO A 40 -14.13 11.30 21.00
C PRO A 40 -13.51 10.09 20.31
N ALA A 41 -13.25 10.19 19.02
CA ALA A 41 -12.54 9.15 18.30
C ALA A 41 -11.21 8.85 19.05
N PRO A 42 -10.87 7.57 19.25
CA PRO A 42 -9.60 7.22 19.89
C PRO A 42 -8.45 7.93 19.19
N PRO A 43 -7.48 8.48 19.94
CA PRO A 43 -6.33 9.12 19.32
C PRO A 43 -5.63 8.10 18.40
N PRO A 44 -5.21 8.51 17.19
CA PRO A 44 -4.49 7.62 16.30
C PRO A 44 -3.27 7.05 17.02
N LEU A 45 -3.13 5.73 16.99
CA LEU A 45 -1.99 5.06 17.61
C LEU A 45 -0.71 5.53 16.93
N PRO A 46 0.36 5.83 17.69
CA PRO A 46 1.64 6.22 17.10
C PRO A 46 2.16 5.08 16.23
N ILE A 47 2.33 5.35 14.93
CA ILE A 47 2.93 4.41 13.98
C ILE A 47 4.44 4.50 14.18
N PHE A 48 5.02 3.49 14.82
CA PHE A 48 6.47 3.39 14.92
C PHE A 48 7.01 2.82 13.60
N GLY A 49 7.77 3.62 12.87
CA GLY A 49 8.36 3.24 11.58
C GLY A 49 9.83 3.65 11.51
N GLU A 50 10.67 2.76 10.98
CA GLU A 50 12.08 3.03 10.72
C GLU A 50 12.24 3.60 9.30
N ALA A 51 13.03 4.67 9.15
CA ALA A 51 13.32 5.28 7.85
C ALA A 51 14.59 4.66 7.26
N ILE A 52 14.45 3.94 6.14
CA ILE A 52 15.59 3.37 5.41
C ILE A 52 15.99 4.34 4.30
N GLY A 53 17.25 4.78 4.30
CA GLY A 53 17.81 5.61 3.23
C GLY A 53 18.20 4.76 2.02
N VAL A 54 17.68 5.09 0.84
CA VAL A 54 18.03 4.45 -0.43
C VAL A 54 18.67 5.50 -1.33
N GLU A 55 19.87 5.20 -1.83
CA GLU A 55 20.56 6.01 -2.83
C GLU A 55 20.55 5.28 -4.17
N VAL A 56 20.13 5.98 -5.23
CA VAL A 56 20.09 5.43 -6.59
C VAL A 56 21.16 6.11 -7.40
N ILE A 57 22.07 5.32 -7.96
CA ILE A 57 23.09 5.78 -8.91
C ILE A 57 22.80 5.20 -10.29
N ASN A 58 23.05 6.00 -11.33
CA ASN A 58 23.01 5.53 -12.72
C ASN A 58 24.46 5.35 -13.19
N LEU A 59 24.77 4.18 -13.76
CA LEU A 59 26.10 3.84 -14.24
C LEU A 59 26.02 3.33 -15.68
N ASP A 60 26.73 4.00 -16.57
CA ASP A 60 26.89 3.59 -17.97
C ASP A 60 28.23 2.88 -18.16
N VAL A 61 28.21 1.71 -18.78
CA VAL A 61 29.40 0.88 -19.01
C VAL A 61 29.50 0.51 -20.50
N TYR A 62 30.70 0.63 -21.06
CA TYR A 62 30.98 0.30 -22.45
C TYR A 62 32.16 -0.66 -22.54
N VAL A 63 32.10 -1.64 -23.46
CA VAL A 63 33.20 -2.55 -23.75
C VAL A 63 33.95 -2.06 -24.98
N THR A 64 35.25 -1.79 -24.81
CA THR A 64 36.11 -1.29 -25.89
C THR A 64 37.34 -2.16 -26.11
N ASP A 65 37.85 -2.18 -27.33
CA ASP A 65 39.14 -2.77 -27.66
C ASP A 65 40.32 -1.91 -27.14
N LYS A 66 41.55 -2.39 -27.36
CA LYS A 66 42.77 -1.69 -26.94
C LYS A 66 42.97 -0.32 -27.60
N SER A 67 42.29 -0.07 -28.71
CA SER A 67 42.33 1.18 -29.46
C SER A 67 41.15 2.11 -29.11
N GLY A 68 40.30 1.72 -28.15
CA GLY A 68 39.12 2.48 -27.71
C GLY A 68 37.89 2.31 -28.60
N ARG A 69 37.88 1.36 -29.54
CA ARG A 69 36.71 1.12 -30.40
C ARG A 69 35.71 0.19 -29.70
N PRO A 70 34.40 0.41 -29.81
CA PRO A 70 33.40 -0.49 -29.25
C PRO A 70 33.56 -1.91 -29.77
N VAL A 71 33.48 -2.89 -28.87
CA VAL A 71 33.45 -4.30 -29.25
C VAL A 71 32.04 -4.65 -29.73
N SER A 72 31.92 -5.12 -30.97
CA SER A 72 30.65 -5.52 -31.58
C SER A 72 30.35 -7.00 -31.41
N GLY A 73 29.07 -7.37 -31.45
CA GLY A 73 28.64 -8.78 -31.50
C GLY A 73 28.58 -9.47 -30.13
N LEU A 74 28.66 -8.71 -29.04
CA LEU A 74 28.41 -9.21 -27.69
C LEU A 74 26.91 -9.36 -27.48
N SER A 75 26.50 -10.49 -26.90
CA SER A 75 25.12 -10.75 -26.49
C SER A 75 24.99 -10.71 -24.98
N ARG A 76 23.75 -10.75 -24.48
CA ARG A 76 23.48 -10.68 -23.03
C ARG A 76 24.17 -11.82 -22.26
N GLU A 77 24.29 -12.97 -22.90
CA GLU A 77 24.83 -14.22 -22.34
C GLU A 77 26.34 -14.16 -22.11
N ASP A 78 27.04 -13.19 -22.71
CA ASP A 78 28.48 -12.96 -22.52
C ASP A 78 28.80 -12.23 -21.20
N PHE A 79 27.77 -11.79 -20.46
CA PHE A 79 27.91 -10.96 -19.27
C PHE A 79 27.28 -11.61 -18.03
N GLU A 80 27.91 -11.39 -16.88
CA GLU A 80 27.36 -11.71 -15.55
C GLU A 80 27.40 -10.45 -14.68
N LEU A 81 26.26 -10.08 -14.10
CA LEU A 81 26.20 -9.02 -13.10
C LEU A 81 26.30 -9.64 -11.71
N ARG A 82 27.23 -9.14 -10.89
CA ARG A 82 27.35 -9.53 -9.48
C ARG A 82 27.27 -8.33 -8.56
N VAL A 83 26.42 -8.42 -7.54
CA VAL A 83 26.32 -7.44 -6.45
C VAL A 83 26.71 -8.13 -5.15
N ASP A 84 27.74 -7.60 -4.48
CA ASP A 84 28.36 -8.26 -3.32
C ASP A 84 28.79 -9.71 -3.59
N GLY A 85 29.23 -9.98 -4.83
CA GLY A 85 29.62 -11.33 -5.26
C GLY A 85 28.45 -12.28 -5.56
N ARG A 86 27.19 -11.83 -5.44
CA ARG A 86 25.99 -12.63 -5.75
C ARG A 86 25.48 -12.33 -7.17
N PRO A 87 25.19 -13.35 -8.00
CA PRO A 87 24.65 -13.15 -9.35
C PRO A 87 23.31 -12.42 -9.34
N VAL A 88 23.13 -11.51 -10.30
CA VAL A 88 21.89 -10.74 -10.55
C VAL A 88 21.50 -10.92 -12.02
N GLU A 89 20.21 -11.11 -12.26
CA GLU A 89 19.67 -11.24 -13.61
C GLU A 89 19.81 -9.93 -14.40
N ILE A 90 20.22 -10.05 -15.65
CA ILE A 90 20.26 -8.94 -16.60
C ILE A 90 18.96 -9.01 -17.40
N THR A 91 18.11 -7.99 -17.35
CA THR A 91 16.81 -7.91 -18.05
C THR A 91 16.80 -7.00 -19.27
#